data_AF-A0A0F0CKG4-F1
#
_entry.id   AF-A0A0F0CKG4-F1
#
_cell.length_a   1.000
_cell.length_b   1.000
_cell.length_c   1.000
_cell.angle_alpha   90.00
_cell.angle_beta   90.00
_cell.angle_gamma   90.00
#
_symmetry.space_group_name_H-M   'P 1'
#
loop_
_entity.id
_entity.type
_entity.pdbx_description
1 polymer ?
#
loop_
_entity_poly.entity_id
_entity_poly.type
_entity_poly.pdbx_seq_one_letter_code
_entity_poly.pdbx_strand_id
1 'polypeptide(L)'
;MNNFFTALLLMSLICIVTCIVFAIKKIFKKEKAKPFFKSAGVALLIFIVSFIGFGFTMEEPQETISKTTEPSAIATTVSKTHQDITTENEPTVVQTTAKESAAEETTMTLSDKELFIESLTSNPDVTSEAAKGTYDILKDSLGFDKISIIKNISGTLFEMRADDYNLKVTVSDKLYLVICGDYNMYQDDTVKYTKTDLENRKIGNNDTTYYVIAQEIVTTNLKNPSSAKFSSVNNCQMARNGEYVAVKGYVDATNSFGAQIRSEFIVEFKVIDLDSFSYETIFINIDGSKTGEYIDLK
;
A
#
# COMPACT_ATOMS: atom_id res chain seq x y z
N MET A 1 -51.56 -21.43 -12.80
CA MET A 1 -50.75 -20.21 -13.10
C MET A 1 -49.37 -20.53 -13.68
N ASN A 2 -49.04 -21.82 -13.87
CA ASN A 2 -47.66 -22.30 -13.81
C ASN A 2 -46.88 -22.09 -15.12
N ASN A 3 -47.49 -22.35 -16.28
CA ASN A 3 -46.79 -22.38 -17.57
C ASN A 3 -46.02 -21.08 -17.90
N PHE A 4 -46.51 -19.92 -17.42
CA PHE A 4 -45.83 -18.63 -17.59
C PHE A 4 -44.52 -18.56 -16.78
N PHE A 5 -44.55 -18.98 -15.51
CA PHE A 5 -43.35 -19.05 -14.66
C PHE A 5 -42.38 -20.13 -15.14
N THR A 6 -42.86 -21.27 -15.64
CA THR A 6 -42.01 -22.31 -16.26
C THR A 6 -41.30 -21.78 -17.51
N ALA A 7 -41.98 -21.00 -18.36
CA ALA A 7 -41.37 -20.37 -19.52
C ALA A 7 -40.33 -19.30 -19.12
N LEU A 8 -40.62 -18.48 -18.11
CA LEU A 8 -39.65 -17.52 -17.54
C LEU A 8 -38.38 -18.21 -17.01
N LEU A 9 -38.54 -19.32 -16.28
CA LEU A 9 -37.42 -20.09 -15.74
C LEU A 9 -36.54 -20.66 -16.88
N LEU A 10 -37.15 -21.27 -17.91
CA LEU A 10 -36.43 -21.77 -19.08
C LEU A 10 -35.69 -20.65 -19.83
N MET A 11 -36.32 -19.49 -20.03
CA MET A 11 -35.67 -18.33 -20.65
C MET A 11 -34.50 -17.80 -19.81
N SER A 12 -34.62 -17.82 -18.47
CA SER A 12 -33.54 -17.40 -17.57
C SER A 12 -32.31 -18.30 -17.69
N LEU A 13 -32.50 -19.63 -17.78
CA LEU A 13 -31.41 -20.60 -17.98
C LEU A 13 -30.69 -20.38 -19.31
N ILE A 14 -31.43 -20.12 -20.39
CA ILE A 14 -30.86 -19.83 -21.72
C ILE A 14 -30.05 -18.52 -21.69
N CYS A 15 -30.54 -17.48 -21.01
CA CYS A 15 -29.81 -16.23 -20.78
C CYS A 15 -28.53 -16.43 -19.95
N ILE A 16 -28.55 -17.29 -18.93
CA ILE A 16 -27.36 -17.60 -18.12
C ILE A 16 -26.30 -18.33 -18.95
N VAL A 17 -26.69 -19.39 -19.68
CA VAL A 17 -25.76 -20.17 -20.53
C VAL A 17 -25.15 -19.30 -21.64
N THR A 18 -25.94 -18.44 -22.29
CA THR A 18 -25.43 -17.53 -23.33
C THR A 18 -24.49 -16.46 -22.77
N CYS A 19 -24.77 -15.91 -21.58
CA CYS A 19 -23.84 -15.02 -20.87
C CYS A 19 -22.49 -15.72 -20.55
N ILE A 20 -22.51 -16.96 -20.06
CA ILE A 20 -21.31 -17.74 -19.75
C ILE A 20 -20.46 -17.98 -21.01
N VAL A 21 -21.07 -18.44 -22.11
CA VAL A 21 -20.38 -18.65 -23.39
C VAL A 21 -19.77 -17.35 -23.94
N PHE A 22 -20.44 -16.22 -23.76
CA PHE A 22 -19.92 -14.91 -24.18
C PHE A 22 -18.74 -14.45 -23.31
N ALA A 23 -18.81 -14.64 -21.99
CA ALA A 23 -17.73 -14.34 -21.06
C ALA A 23 -16.47 -15.17 -21.37
N ILE A 24 -16.63 -16.49 -21.58
CA ILE A 24 -15.53 -17.40 -21.96
C ILE A 24 -14.87 -16.93 -23.27
N LYS A 25 -15.67 -16.63 -24.31
CA LYS A 25 -15.14 -16.10 -25.59
C LYS A 25 -14.37 -14.78 -25.43
N LYS A 26 -14.75 -13.93 -24.48
CA LYS A 26 -14.05 -12.66 -24.22
C LYS A 26 -12.72 -12.86 -23.48
N ILE A 27 -12.67 -13.79 -22.52
CA ILE A 27 -11.44 -14.18 -21.81
C ILE A 27 -10.40 -14.71 -22.83
N PHE A 28 -10.77 -15.64 -23.69
CA PHE A 28 -9.88 -16.19 -24.72
C PHE A 28 -9.39 -15.17 -25.77
N LYS A 29 -10.07 -14.03 -25.92
CA LYS A 29 -9.68 -12.95 -26.86
C LYS A 29 -8.78 -11.86 -26.25
N LYS A 30 -8.52 -11.87 -24.94
CA LYS A 30 -7.75 -10.83 -24.21
C LYS A 30 -8.25 -9.39 -24.44
N GLU A 31 -9.53 -9.19 -24.77
CA GLU A 31 -10.12 -7.86 -24.99
C GLU A 31 -10.39 -7.15 -23.65
N LYS A 32 -9.88 -5.91 -23.49
CA LYS A 32 -9.99 -5.15 -22.23
C LYS A 32 -11.43 -5.05 -21.69
N ALA A 33 -11.60 -5.29 -20.40
CA ALA A 33 -12.89 -5.40 -19.74
C ALA A 33 -13.59 -4.04 -19.52
N LYS A 34 -14.25 -3.51 -20.56
CA LYS A 34 -15.26 -2.45 -20.39
C LYS A 34 -16.45 -2.95 -19.53
N PRO A 35 -17.07 -2.10 -18.69
CA PRO A 35 -18.00 -2.51 -17.63
C PRO A 35 -19.34 -3.02 -18.17
N PHE A 36 -19.51 -4.34 -18.20
CA PHE A 36 -20.73 -5.02 -18.68
C PHE A 36 -21.74 -5.35 -17.56
N PHE A 37 -21.49 -4.87 -16.33
CA PHE A 37 -22.25 -5.23 -15.13
C PHE A 37 -23.77 -4.94 -15.18
N LYS A 38 -24.22 -4.03 -16.05
CA LYS A 38 -25.62 -3.62 -16.13
C LYS A 38 -26.58 -4.70 -16.67
N SER A 39 -26.13 -5.63 -17.52
CA SER A 39 -27.01 -6.71 -18.03
C SER A 39 -27.08 -7.91 -17.07
N ALA A 40 -25.96 -8.26 -16.43
CA ALA A 40 -25.89 -9.35 -15.45
C ALA A 40 -26.81 -9.10 -14.25
N GLY A 41 -26.85 -7.87 -13.72
CA GLY A 41 -27.75 -7.49 -12.64
C GLY A 41 -29.23 -7.65 -12.98
N VAL A 42 -29.63 -7.33 -14.21
CA VAL A 42 -31.02 -7.50 -14.68
C VAL A 42 -31.42 -8.98 -14.76
N ALA A 43 -30.51 -9.84 -15.27
CA ALA A 43 -30.76 -11.28 -15.32
C ALA A 43 -30.92 -11.91 -13.92
N LEU A 44 -30.08 -11.49 -12.96
CA LEU A 44 -30.16 -11.94 -11.57
C LEU A 44 -31.49 -11.52 -10.91
N LEU A 45 -31.93 -10.28 -11.14
CA LEU A 45 -33.17 -9.74 -10.57
C LEU A 45 -34.41 -10.49 -11.11
N ILE A 46 -34.45 -10.80 -12.41
CA ILE A 46 -35.51 -11.63 -13.02
C ILE A 46 -35.54 -13.05 -12.42
N PHE A 47 -34.38 -13.64 -12.14
CA PHE A 47 -34.27 -14.97 -11.52
C PHE A 47 -34.82 -14.97 -10.08
N ILE A 48 -34.48 -13.96 -9.27
CA ILE A 48 -34.97 -13.79 -7.90
C ILE A 48 -36.50 -13.62 -7.87
N VAL A 49 -37.06 -12.78 -8.74
CA VAL A 49 -38.52 -12.59 -8.86
C VAL A 49 -39.23 -13.89 -9.26
N SER A 50 -38.60 -14.70 -10.12
CA SER A 50 -39.15 -16.01 -10.53
C SER A 50 -39.18 -17.02 -9.38
N PHE A 51 -38.18 -17.01 -8.48
CA PHE A 51 -38.16 -17.86 -7.29
C PHE A 51 -39.20 -17.43 -6.24
N ILE A 52 -39.33 -16.12 -5.97
CA ILE A 52 -40.33 -15.59 -5.03
C ILE A 52 -41.75 -15.93 -5.51
N GLY A 53 -42.02 -15.78 -6.81
CA GLY A 53 -43.31 -16.14 -7.41
C GLY A 53 -43.67 -17.63 -7.32
N PHE A 54 -42.67 -18.52 -7.20
CA PHE A 54 -42.89 -19.95 -6.98
C PHE A 54 -43.11 -20.29 -5.50
N GLY A 55 -42.30 -19.71 -4.60
CA GLY A 55 -42.39 -19.93 -3.15
C GLY A 55 -43.75 -19.58 -2.54
N PHE A 56 -44.39 -18.51 -3.01
CA PHE A 56 -45.76 -18.13 -2.58
C PHE A 56 -46.88 -19.04 -3.12
N THR A 57 -46.57 -20.11 -3.87
CA THR A 57 -47.56 -21.07 -4.40
C THR A 57 -47.50 -22.45 -3.76
N MET A 58 -46.70 -22.63 -2.69
CA MET A 58 -46.69 -23.84 -1.88
C MET A 58 -47.51 -23.60 -0.61
N GLU A 59 -48.65 -24.28 -0.51
CA GLU A 59 -49.59 -24.19 0.60
C GLU A 59 -49.18 -25.23 1.68
N GLU A 60 -48.72 -24.76 2.85
CA GLU A 60 -48.33 -25.62 3.99
C GLU A 60 -49.28 -25.48 5.20
N PRO A 61 -49.39 -26.51 6.07
CA PRO A 61 -50.42 -26.57 7.12
C PRO A 61 -50.07 -25.82 8.42
N GLN A 62 -51.09 -25.63 9.26
CA GLN A 62 -50.99 -25.13 10.66
C GLN A 62 -50.54 -26.27 11.61
N GLU A 63 -50.18 -26.09 12.90
CA GLU A 63 -50.13 -24.92 13.81
C GLU A 63 -48.76 -24.94 14.59
N THR A 64 -48.44 -24.60 15.86
CA THR A 64 -49.10 -24.23 17.14
C THR A 64 -48.24 -23.20 17.91
N ILE A 65 -48.83 -22.42 18.82
CA ILE A 65 -48.17 -21.33 19.60
C ILE A 65 -47.91 -21.71 21.07
N SER A 66 -46.87 -21.14 21.70
CA SER A 66 -46.84 -20.87 23.16
C SER A 66 -46.00 -19.64 23.52
N LYS A 67 -46.35 -18.97 24.63
CA LYS A 67 -45.83 -17.66 25.10
C LYS A 67 -45.22 -17.75 26.51
N THR A 68 -44.52 -16.69 26.97
CA THR A 68 -44.41 -16.13 28.36
C THR A 68 -42.97 -15.65 28.66
N THR A 69 -42.61 -14.55 29.38
CA THR A 69 -43.23 -13.25 29.73
C THR A 69 -42.12 -12.30 30.28
N GLU A 70 -42.34 -10.98 30.27
CA GLU A 70 -41.52 -9.83 30.73
C GLU A 70 -41.58 -9.60 32.29
N PRO A 71 -41.16 -8.48 32.94
CA PRO A 71 -40.25 -7.34 32.62
C PRO A 71 -39.30 -6.90 33.79
N SER A 72 -38.73 -5.68 33.74
CA SER A 72 -38.45 -4.72 34.86
C SER A 72 -37.01 -4.12 34.97
N ALA A 73 -36.87 -3.01 35.71
CA ALA A 73 -36.15 -1.79 35.29
C ALA A 73 -35.65 -0.84 36.44
N ILE A 74 -35.24 0.40 36.09
CA ILE A 74 -35.22 1.67 36.90
C ILE A 74 -33.93 2.12 37.66
N ALA A 75 -33.49 3.39 37.41
CA ALA A 75 -32.77 4.38 38.28
C ALA A 75 -31.31 4.15 38.80
N THR A 76 -30.51 5.14 39.29
CA THR A 76 -30.39 6.63 39.10
C THR A 76 -29.06 7.18 39.70
N THR A 77 -28.57 8.30 39.13
CA THR A 77 -27.52 9.30 39.48
C THR A 77 -27.02 9.51 40.94
N VAL A 78 -25.69 9.75 41.11
CA VAL A 78 -25.03 10.71 42.06
C VAL A 78 -23.72 11.27 41.41
N SER A 79 -23.13 12.38 41.90
CA SER A 79 -22.01 13.15 41.29
C SER A 79 -21.04 13.78 42.34
N LYS A 80 -20.06 14.64 41.92
CA LYS A 80 -19.04 15.48 42.66
C LYS A 80 -17.63 14.87 42.81
N THR A 81 -16.48 15.59 42.94
CA THR A 81 -15.99 17.02 42.82
C THR A 81 -14.44 16.98 43.04
N HIS A 82 -13.50 17.90 42.71
CA HIS A 82 -13.42 19.31 42.26
C HIS A 82 -12.73 19.37 40.85
N GLN A 83 -11.81 20.25 40.37
CA GLN A 83 -11.10 21.49 40.77
C GLN A 83 -10.78 22.27 39.45
N ASP A 84 -10.62 23.61 39.29
CA ASP A 84 -10.08 24.77 40.04
C ASP A 84 -8.53 24.80 40.04
N ILE A 85 -7.79 25.81 39.53
CA ILE A 85 -7.88 27.28 39.70
C ILE A 85 -7.25 28.08 38.50
N THR A 86 -8.00 29.06 37.95
CA THR A 86 -7.66 30.51 37.73
C THR A 86 -6.57 31.02 36.75
N THR A 87 -7.02 31.61 35.60
CA THR A 87 -6.82 33.02 35.09
C THR A 87 -5.36 33.50 34.74
N GLU A 88 -5.02 34.62 34.04
CA GLU A 88 -5.72 35.86 33.60
C GLU A 88 -4.98 36.65 32.48
N ASN A 89 -5.73 37.35 31.57
CA ASN A 89 -5.44 38.58 30.75
C ASN A 89 -4.08 38.71 29.97
N GLU A 90 -3.82 39.54 28.94
CA GLU A 90 -4.48 40.47 27.98
C GLU A 90 -3.38 40.86 26.90
N PRO A 91 -3.50 41.84 25.96
CA PRO A 91 -4.50 41.96 24.89
C PRO A 91 -3.95 42.50 23.53
N THR A 92 -4.88 42.83 22.62
CA THR A 92 -4.86 43.98 21.67
C THR A 92 -3.87 44.04 20.49
N VAL A 93 -4.48 44.12 19.29
CA VAL A 93 -3.89 44.55 18.01
C VAL A 93 -3.96 46.07 17.87
N VAL A 94 -2.95 46.69 17.24
CA VAL A 94 -3.04 48.08 16.71
C VAL A 94 -2.52 48.12 15.27
N GLN A 95 -3.24 48.81 14.38
CA GLN A 95 -2.83 49.12 13.01
C GLN A 95 -2.18 50.51 12.94
N THR A 96 -1.18 50.69 12.07
CA THR A 96 -0.75 52.02 11.59
C THR A 96 -0.46 51.97 10.10
N THR A 97 -0.98 52.96 9.37
CA THR A 97 -0.86 53.09 7.91
C THR A 97 0.51 53.61 7.47
N ALA A 98 1.06 53.06 6.38
CA ALA A 98 2.12 53.69 5.59
C ALA A 98 1.73 53.71 4.11
N LYS A 99 2.28 54.65 3.33
CA LYS A 99 1.79 55.00 2.00
C LYS A 99 2.90 54.90 0.94
N GLU A 100 2.60 54.19 -0.15
CA GLU A 100 3.03 54.45 -1.54
C GLU A 100 4.41 55.12 -1.77
N SER A 101 5.38 54.33 -2.23
CA SER A 101 6.37 54.78 -3.21
C SER A 101 6.83 53.59 -4.04
N ALA A 102 6.82 53.71 -5.36
CA ALA A 102 7.26 52.65 -6.26
C ALA A 102 8.76 52.77 -6.58
N ALA A 103 9.47 51.65 -6.51
CA ALA A 103 10.78 51.46 -7.11
C ALA A 103 10.81 50.03 -7.69
N GLU A 104 10.95 49.91 -9.01
CA GLU A 104 11.08 48.61 -9.67
C GLU A 104 12.52 48.10 -9.52
N GLU A 105 12.84 47.59 -8.31
CA GLU A 105 13.95 46.64 -8.20
C GLU A 105 13.52 45.33 -8.87
N THR A 106 13.88 45.18 -10.15
CA THR A 106 13.84 43.91 -10.88
C THR A 106 14.85 42.94 -10.27
N THR A 107 14.51 42.44 -9.09
CA THR A 107 15.18 41.32 -8.43
C THR A 107 15.03 40.10 -9.33
N MET A 108 16.08 39.80 -10.08
CA MET A 108 16.18 38.55 -10.82
C MET A 108 16.27 37.42 -9.81
N THR A 109 15.12 36.83 -9.47
CA THR A 109 15.04 35.63 -8.63
C THR A 109 15.72 34.48 -9.38
N LEU A 110 16.94 34.18 -8.96
CA LEU A 110 17.72 33.02 -9.40
C LEU A 110 16.85 31.76 -9.32
N SER A 111 16.92 30.91 -10.34
CA SER A 111 16.20 29.64 -10.35
C SER A 111 16.77 28.67 -9.32
N ASP A 112 15.96 27.69 -8.88
CA ASP A 112 16.37 26.62 -7.96
C ASP A 112 17.70 25.95 -8.36
N LYS A 113 17.95 25.83 -9.67
CA LYS A 113 19.18 25.28 -10.24
C LYS A 113 20.38 26.21 -10.07
N GLU A 114 20.22 27.51 -10.29
CA GLU A 114 21.28 28.50 -10.12
C GLU A 114 21.64 28.66 -8.63
N LEU A 115 20.64 28.73 -7.76
CA LEU A 115 20.80 28.73 -6.31
C LEU A 115 21.51 27.46 -5.80
N PHE A 116 21.18 26.28 -6.35
CA PHE A 116 21.88 25.04 -6.04
C PHE A 116 23.35 25.07 -6.50
N ILE A 117 23.63 25.56 -7.71
CA ILE A 117 24.99 25.64 -8.23
C ILE A 117 25.84 26.58 -7.36
N GLU A 118 25.36 27.80 -7.08
CA GLU A 118 26.04 28.77 -6.21
C GLU A 118 26.32 28.20 -4.81
N SER A 119 25.31 27.56 -4.21
CA SER A 119 25.41 26.91 -2.89
C SER A 119 26.43 25.76 -2.87
N LEU A 120 26.63 25.06 -3.99
CA LEU A 120 27.55 23.93 -4.10
C LEU A 120 28.98 24.37 -4.41
N THR A 121 29.16 25.31 -5.34
CA THR A 121 30.47 25.92 -5.67
C THR A 121 31.00 26.86 -4.59
N SER A 122 30.21 27.14 -3.55
CA SER A 122 30.69 27.76 -2.31
C SER A 122 31.74 26.89 -1.59
N ASN A 123 31.87 25.61 -1.95
CA ASN A 123 33.02 24.78 -1.59
C ASN A 123 34.07 24.82 -2.73
N PRO A 124 35.33 25.22 -2.45
CA PRO A 124 36.38 25.35 -3.47
C PRO A 124 36.82 24.02 -4.10
N ASP A 125 36.49 22.87 -3.50
CA ASP A 125 36.79 21.54 -4.05
C ASP A 125 35.81 21.13 -5.18
N VAL A 126 34.78 21.94 -5.47
CA VAL A 126 33.72 21.63 -6.45
C VAL A 126 33.71 22.60 -7.64
N THR A 127 33.73 22.07 -8.86
CA THR A 127 33.65 22.89 -10.09
C THR A 127 32.21 23.25 -10.45
N SER A 128 32.01 24.36 -11.17
CA SER A 128 30.70 24.78 -11.68
C SER A 128 30.09 23.73 -12.61
N GLU A 129 30.92 23.06 -13.40
CA GLU A 129 30.55 21.95 -14.28
C GLU A 129 30.05 20.74 -13.47
N ALA A 130 30.74 20.38 -12.37
CA ALA A 130 30.33 19.32 -11.48
C ALA A 130 29.05 19.65 -10.72
N ALA A 131 28.89 20.89 -10.27
CA ALA A 131 27.68 21.33 -9.58
C ALA A 131 26.47 21.29 -10.52
N LYS A 132 26.60 21.80 -11.75
CA LYS A 132 25.58 21.70 -12.79
C LYS A 132 25.26 20.25 -13.14
N GLY A 133 26.29 19.42 -13.36
CA GLY A 133 26.14 18.00 -13.68
C GLY A 133 25.47 17.20 -12.55
N THR A 134 25.76 17.56 -11.29
CA THR A 134 25.11 16.98 -10.11
C THR A 134 23.62 17.31 -10.08
N TYR A 135 23.24 18.57 -10.29
CA TYR A 135 21.82 18.94 -10.38
C TYR A 135 21.11 18.16 -11.50
N ASP A 136 21.72 18.12 -12.70
CA ASP A 136 21.13 17.47 -13.88
C ASP A 136 21.00 15.94 -13.68
N ILE A 137 21.94 15.29 -12.99
CA ILE A 137 21.82 13.85 -12.65
C ILE A 137 20.75 13.63 -11.57
N LEU A 138 20.74 14.42 -10.49
CA LEU A 138 19.75 14.29 -9.41
C LEU A 138 18.32 14.54 -9.92
N LYS A 139 18.13 15.55 -10.77
CA LYS A 139 16.84 15.95 -11.36
C LYS A 139 16.41 14.97 -12.46
N ASP A 140 17.17 14.90 -13.55
CA ASP A 140 16.71 14.27 -14.79
C ASP A 140 17.00 12.76 -14.85
N SER A 141 18.04 12.29 -14.15
CA SER A 141 18.48 10.88 -14.20
C SER A 141 18.04 10.03 -12.99
N LEU A 142 17.99 10.63 -11.79
CA LEU A 142 17.44 9.97 -10.60
C LEU A 142 15.95 10.28 -10.36
N GLY A 143 15.42 11.37 -10.94
CA GLY A 143 14.00 11.73 -10.89
C GLY A 143 13.56 12.52 -9.66
N PHE A 144 14.48 13.10 -8.87
CA PHE A 144 14.11 13.95 -7.73
C PHE A 144 13.55 15.30 -8.19
N ASP A 145 12.63 15.88 -7.42
CA ASP A 145 11.93 17.09 -7.83
C ASP A 145 12.45 18.36 -7.18
N LYS A 146 12.62 18.36 -5.86
CA LYS A 146 13.08 19.47 -5.03
C LYS A 146 14.41 19.08 -4.40
N ILE A 147 15.50 19.72 -4.83
CA ILE A 147 16.87 19.41 -4.41
C ILE A 147 17.43 20.60 -3.64
N SER A 148 17.93 20.39 -2.43
CA SER A 148 18.65 21.43 -1.68
C SER A 148 19.80 20.86 -0.85
N ILE A 149 20.80 21.69 -0.57
CA ILE A 149 21.98 21.31 0.20
C ILE A 149 21.71 21.61 1.66
N ILE A 150 21.87 20.61 2.53
CA ILE A 150 21.70 20.76 3.98
C ILE A 150 22.99 21.28 4.60
N LYS A 151 24.13 20.67 4.23
CA LYS A 151 25.48 21.06 4.66
C LYS A 151 26.56 20.34 3.84
N ASN A 152 27.76 20.92 3.78
CA ASN A 152 28.96 20.11 3.59
C ASN A 152 29.25 19.32 4.88
N ILE A 153 29.65 18.05 4.76
CA ILE A 153 30.02 17.20 5.90
C ILE A 153 31.53 17.27 6.12
N SER A 154 32.31 17.06 5.06
CA SER A 154 33.77 17.18 5.05
C SER A 154 34.28 17.10 3.60
N GLY A 155 35.15 18.01 3.19
CA GLY A 155 35.76 18.03 1.85
C GLY A 155 34.71 17.92 0.74
N THR A 156 34.79 16.86 -0.06
CA THR A 156 33.90 16.61 -1.22
C THR A 156 32.56 15.93 -0.87
N LEU A 157 32.28 15.65 0.41
CA LEU A 157 31.06 14.97 0.86
C LEU A 157 30.03 15.95 1.43
N PHE A 158 28.80 15.90 0.91
CA PHE A 158 27.67 16.75 1.27
C PHE A 158 26.47 15.94 1.76
N GLU A 159 25.66 16.56 2.60
CA GLU A 159 24.31 16.11 2.95
C GLU A 159 23.30 16.98 2.18
N MET A 160 22.38 16.35 1.45
CA MET A 160 21.39 17.02 0.62
C MET A 160 19.98 16.49 0.90
N ARG A 161 18.98 17.36 0.78
CA ARG A 161 17.56 17.00 0.77
C ARG A 161 17.14 16.78 -0.68
N ALA A 162 16.42 15.70 -0.95
CA ALA A 162 15.83 15.44 -2.25
C ALA A 162 14.40 14.93 -2.05
N ASP A 163 13.40 15.81 -2.24
CA ASP A 163 12.01 15.57 -1.87
C ASP A 163 11.82 15.13 -0.40
N ASP A 164 11.33 13.92 -0.16
CA ASP A 164 11.22 13.30 1.17
C ASP A 164 12.51 12.61 1.65
N TYR A 165 13.50 12.43 0.77
CA TYR A 165 14.75 11.70 1.00
C TYR A 165 15.90 12.57 1.51
N ASN A 166 16.86 11.93 2.20
CA ASN A 166 18.13 12.50 2.61
C ASN A 166 19.26 11.77 1.87
N LEU A 167 20.03 12.51 1.09
CA LEU A 167 21.12 11.98 0.27
C LEU A 167 22.49 12.34 0.88
N LYS A 168 23.42 11.40 0.79
CA LYS A 168 24.87 11.69 0.90
C LYS A 168 25.43 11.75 -0.51
N VAL A 169 26.06 12.86 -0.86
CA VAL A 169 26.53 13.15 -2.22
C VAL A 169 28.01 13.49 -2.20
N THR A 170 28.82 12.75 -2.96
CA THR A 170 30.25 13.04 -3.13
C THR A 170 30.48 13.67 -4.50
N VAL A 171 30.97 14.90 -4.52
CA VAL A 171 31.15 15.72 -5.73
C VAL A 171 32.42 16.58 -5.61
N SER A 172 33.16 16.73 -6.72
CA SER A 172 34.37 17.54 -6.81
C SER A 172 34.53 18.14 -8.22
N ASP A 173 35.47 17.64 -9.02
CA ASP A 173 35.57 17.90 -10.47
C ASP A 173 34.44 17.25 -11.28
N LYS A 174 33.78 16.23 -10.72
CA LYS A 174 32.52 15.65 -11.18
C LYS A 174 31.68 15.10 -10.01
N LEU A 175 30.48 14.61 -10.28
CA LEU A 175 29.73 13.75 -9.36
C LEU A 175 30.37 12.35 -9.31
N TYR A 176 30.58 11.81 -8.11
CA TYR A 176 31.16 10.47 -7.92
C TYR A 176 30.18 9.46 -7.34
N LEU A 177 29.34 9.88 -6.40
CA LEU A 177 28.54 8.98 -5.57
C LEU A 177 27.29 9.67 -5.04
N VAL A 178 26.15 8.99 -5.10
CA VAL A 178 24.91 9.38 -4.41
C VAL A 178 24.42 8.17 -3.61
N ILE A 179 24.25 8.33 -2.30
CA ILE A 179 23.70 7.29 -1.40
C ILE A 179 22.41 7.80 -0.77
N CYS A 180 21.37 6.97 -0.77
CA CYS A 180 20.16 7.15 0.01
C CYS A 180 19.95 5.92 0.93
N GLY A 181 20.14 6.08 2.24
CA GLY A 181 20.12 4.94 3.17
C GLY A 181 21.20 3.91 2.81
N ASP A 182 20.78 2.68 2.51
CA ASP A 182 21.65 1.58 2.06
C ASP A 182 21.83 1.50 0.53
N TYR A 183 21.18 2.39 -0.24
CA TYR A 183 21.18 2.36 -1.71
C TYR A 183 22.18 3.34 -2.31
N ASN A 184 23.24 2.82 -2.96
CA ASN A 184 24.13 3.60 -3.82
C ASN A 184 23.43 3.91 -5.15
N MET A 185 22.63 4.98 -5.18
CA MET A 185 21.79 5.38 -6.31
C MET A 185 22.58 5.71 -7.58
N TYR A 186 23.75 6.33 -7.42
CA TYR A 186 24.68 6.63 -8.50
C TYR A 186 26.10 6.28 -8.04
N GLN A 187 26.82 5.49 -8.83
CA GLN A 187 28.22 5.10 -8.57
C GLN A 187 28.88 4.66 -9.88
N ASP A 188 30.18 4.85 -10.04
CA ASP A 188 30.96 4.43 -11.21
C ASP A 188 30.36 5.00 -12.51
N ASP A 189 30.09 6.31 -12.49
CA ASP A 189 29.43 7.08 -13.56
C ASP A 189 28.05 6.54 -14.02
N THR A 190 27.43 5.66 -13.22
CA THR A 190 26.25 4.87 -13.59
C THR A 190 25.13 5.03 -12.55
N VAL A 191 23.90 5.31 -13.01
CA VAL A 191 22.68 5.19 -12.17
C VAL A 191 22.41 3.71 -11.87
N LYS A 192 22.28 3.36 -10.59
CA LYS A 192 21.92 2.01 -10.13
C LYS A 192 20.47 1.94 -9.63
N TYR A 193 19.97 3.02 -9.01
CA TYR A 193 18.60 3.14 -8.50
C TYR A 193 18.07 4.56 -8.71
N THR A 194 16.79 4.69 -9.04
CA THR A 194 16.06 5.97 -9.17
C THR A 194 15.18 6.26 -7.95
N LYS A 195 14.57 7.45 -7.88
CA LYS A 195 13.48 7.74 -6.92
C LYS A 195 12.36 6.70 -7.01
N THR A 196 11.94 6.33 -8.22
CA THR A 196 10.92 5.29 -8.47
C THR A 196 11.32 3.93 -7.90
N ASP A 197 12.60 3.58 -7.95
CA ASP A 197 13.12 2.35 -7.34
C ASP A 197 12.99 2.36 -5.81
N LEU A 198 13.15 3.52 -5.17
CA LEU A 198 12.97 3.68 -3.73
C LEU A 198 11.47 3.65 -3.36
N GLU A 199 10.59 4.31 -4.13
CA GLU A 199 9.12 4.25 -3.94
C GLU A 199 8.58 2.82 -4.10
N ASN A 200 9.14 2.05 -5.04
CA ASN A 200 8.82 0.64 -5.26
C ASN A 200 9.30 -0.26 -4.10
N ARG A 201 10.26 0.19 -3.29
CA ARG A 201 10.82 -0.55 -2.13
C ARG A 201 10.25 -0.10 -0.78
N LYS A 202 9.56 1.04 -0.69
CA LYS A 202 8.83 1.47 0.54
C LYS A 202 7.74 0.44 0.89
N ILE A 203 7.80 -0.12 2.10
CA ILE A 203 6.72 -0.96 2.68
C ILE A 203 5.49 -0.11 3.04
N GLY A 204 5.70 1.10 3.55
CA GLY A 204 4.63 1.99 4.02
C GLY A 204 3.82 1.39 5.16
N ASN A 205 2.53 1.71 5.22
CA ASN A 205 1.61 1.24 6.26
C ASN A 205 0.98 -0.13 5.94
N ASN A 206 1.54 -0.88 4.99
CA ASN A 206 0.99 -2.13 4.48
C ASN A 206 1.59 -3.38 5.17
N ASP A 207 2.51 -3.19 6.11
CA ASP A 207 3.25 -4.26 6.81
C ASP A 207 2.32 -5.34 7.39
N THR A 208 1.26 -4.91 8.06
CA THR A 208 0.27 -5.77 8.70
C THR A 208 -0.53 -6.58 7.66
N THR A 209 -0.89 -5.98 6.53
CA THR A 209 -1.59 -6.65 5.42
C THR A 209 -0.68 -7.68 4.75
N TYR A 210 0.58 -7.31 4.44
CA TYR A 210 1.58 -8.23 3.92
C TYR A 210 1.84 -9.39 4.89
N TYR A 211 1.82 -9.13 6.20
CA TYR A 211 2.00 -10.15 7.22
C TYR A 211 0.85 -11.14 7.29
N VAL A 212 -0.42 -10.67 7.23
CA VAL A 212 -1.60 -11.54 7.21
C VAL A 212 -1.59 -12.45 5.96
N ILE A 213 -1.26 -11.92 4.79
CA ILE A 213 -1.08 -12.71 3.55
C ILE A 213 0.01 -13.78 3.76
N ALA A 214 1.16 -13.42 4.33
CA ALA A 214 2.21 -14.37 4.63
C ALA A 214 1.78 -15.46 5.63
N GLN A 215 1.01 -15.11 6.65
CA GLN A 215 0.43 -16.06 7.60
C GLN A 215 -0.52 -17.04 6.92
N GLU A 216 -1.37 -16.60 5.99
CA GLU A 216 -2.27 -17.49 5.22
C GLU A 216 -1.49 -18.46 4.33
N ILE A 217 -0.50 -17.96 3.57
CA ILE A 217 0.35 -18.78 2.69
C ILE A 217 1.10 -19.84 3.50
N VAL A 218 1.66 -19.50 4.66
CA VAL A 218 2.34 -20.48 5.52
C VAL A 218 1.34 -21.45 6.13
N THR A 219 0.22 -20.97 6.69
CA THR A 219 -0.80 -21.78 7.37
C THR A 219 -1.37 -22.87 6.46
N THR A 220 -1.67 -22.54 5.21
CA THR A 220 -2.18 -23.50 4.20
C THR A 220 -1.17 -24.58 3.81
N ASN A 221 0.12 -24.40 4.10
CA ASN A 221 1.20 -25.35 3.79
C ASN A 221 1.70 -26.15 5.02
N LEU A 222 1.25 -25.81 6.24
CA LEU A 222 1.61 -26.54 7.47
C LEU A 222 0.90 -27.90 7.57
N LYS A 223 1.55 -28.86 8.25
CA LYS A 223 1.00 -30.21 8.48
C LYS A 223 -0.15 -30.23 9.50
N ASN A 224 -0.22 -29.24 10.38
CA ASN A 224 -1.33 -29.04 11.31
C ASN A 224 -1.65 -27.53 11.40
N PRO A 225 -2.45 -26.97 10.46
CA PRO A 225 -2.69 -25.53 10.35
C PRO A 225 -3.23 -24.88 11.65
N SER A 226 -4.11 -25.56 12.39
CA SER A 226 -4.71 -25.02 13.62
C SER A 226 -3.77 -24.99 14.84
N SER A 227 -2.57 -25.56 14.71
CA SER A 227 -1.52 -25.49 15.74
C SER A 227 -0.56 -24.30 15.59
N ALA A 228 -0.69 -23.54 14.49
CA ALA A 228 0.24 -22.48 14.10
C ALA A 228 0.22 -21.30 15.10
N LYS A 229 1.41 -20.92 15.57
CA LYS A 229 1.64 -19.73 16.39
C LYS A 229 2.78 -18.93 15.77
N PHE A 230 2.41 -17.89 15.05
CA PHE A 230 3.36 -17.04 14.34
C PHE A 230 4.13 -16.12 15.28
N SER A 231 5.23 -15.58 14.77
CA SER A 231 5.98 -14.48 15.39
C SER A 231 5.14 -13.19 15.56
N SER A 232 5.73 -12.15 16.17
CA SER A 232 5.21 -10.79 15.99
C SER A 232 5.60 -10.28 14.60
N VAL A 233 4.79 -9.38 14.01
CA VAL A 233 5.17 -8.64 12.80
C VAL A 233 6.50 -7.88 12.99
N ASN A 234 6.74 -7.35 14.20
CA ASN A 234 7.99 -6.67 14.59
C ASN A 234 9.23 -7.60 14.61
N ASN A 235 9.03 -8.92 14.58
CA ASN A 235 10.11 -9.92 14.52
C ASN A 235 10.31 -10.44 13.07
N CYS A 236 9.60 -9.88 12.09
CA CYS A 236 9.66 -10.28 10.69
C CYS A 236 10.50 -9.30 9.88
N GLN A 237 11.01 -9.77 8.75
CA GLN A 237 11.71 -8.95 7.76
C GLN A 237 10.84 -8.91 6.50
N MET A 238 10.69 -7.74 5.91
CA MET A 238 9.91 -7.55 4.69
C MET A 238 10.73 -6.81 3.64
N ALA A 239 10.63 -7.26 2.40
CA ALA A 239 11.12 -6.57 1.23
C ALA A 239 9.99 -6.44 0.20
N ARG A 240 10.05 -5.40 -0.63
CA ARG A 240 9.09 -5.14 -1.70
C ARG A 240 9.83 -4.63 -2.92
N ASN A 241 9.39 -5.02 -4.11
CA ASN A 241 9.75 -4.35 -5.34
C ASN A 241 8.51 -4.21 -6.25
N GLY A 242 7.88 -3.05 -6.19
CA GLY A 242 6.68 -2.72 -6.97
C GLY A 242 5.45 -3.49 -6.51
N GLU A 243 5.08 -4.54 -7.25
CA GLU A 243 3.97 -5.45 -6.94
C GLU A 243 4.42 -6.71 -6.17
N TYR A 244 5.72 -7.04 -6.15
CA TYR A 244 6.26 -8.22 -5.47
C TYR A 244 6.62 -7.88 -4.03
N VAL A 245 6.27 -8.78 -3.10
CA VAL A 245 6.55 -8.67 -1.66
C VAL A 245 7.13 -9.99 -1.17
N ALA A 246 8.19 -9.91 -0.37
CA ALA A 246 8.78 -11.04 0.35
C ALA A 246 8.65 -10.80 1.86
N VAL A 247 8.23 -11.82 2.59
CA VAL A 247 8.11 -11.80 4.06
C VAL A 247 8.87 -12.99 4.65
N LYS A 248 9.84 -12.69 5.51
CA LYS A 248 10.57 -13.67 6.34
C LYS A 248 10.12 -13.58 7.80
N GLY A 249 9.87 -14.72 8.42
CA GLY A 249 9.53 -14.83 9.85
C GLY A 249 9.72 -16.24 10.39
N TYR A 250 9.05 -16.55 11.50
CA TYR A 250 8.97 -17.93 12.01
C TYR A 250 7.55 -18.27 12.48
N VAL A 251 7.24 -19.56 12.51
CA VAL A 251 6.00 -20.13 13.05
C VAL A 251 6.30 -21.32 13.94
N ASP A 252 5.69 -21.38 15.12
CA ASP A 252 5.69 -22.57 15.97
C ASP A 252 4.47 -23.41 15.60
N ALA A 253 4.66 -24.63 15.11
CA ALA A 253 3.58 -25.52 14.67
C ALA A 253 3.83 -27.00 15.06
N THR A 254 2.76 -27.77 15.18
CA THR A 254 2.82 -29.21 15.43
C THR A 254 3.11 -29.97 14.14
N ASN A 255 4.15 -30.80 14.13
CA ASN A 255 4.53 -31.63 12.99
C ASN A 255 3.71 -32.96 12.94
N SER A 256 3.93 -33.77 11.90
CA SER A 256 3.24 -35.06 11.71
C SER A 256 3.54 -36.14 12.77
N PHE A 257 4.46 -35.89 13.71
CA PHE A 257 4.76 -36.75 14.85
C PHE A 257 4.17 -36.22 16.18
N GLY A 258 3.37 -35.14 16.14
CA GLY A 258 2.79 -34.52 17.32
C GLY A 258 3.75 -33.62 18.13
N ALA A 259 4.97 -33.38 17.64
CA ALA A 259 5.92 -32.49 18.29
C ALA A 259 5.72 -31.04 17.82
N GLN A 260 5.73 -30.08 18.75
CA GLN A 260 5.75 -28.65 18.43
C GLN A 260 7.18 -28.25 18.01
N ILE A 261 7.33 -27.72 16.80
CA ILE A 261 8.59 -27.30 16.18
C ILE A 261 8.49 -25.83 15.81
N ARG A 262 9.59 -25.09 15.94
CA ARG A 262 9.75 -23.76 15.33
C ARG A 262 10.30 -23.92 13.93
N SER A 263 9.59 -23.38 12.95
CA SER A 263 10.02 -23.33 11.55
C SER A 263 10.31 -21.90 11.12
N GLU A 264 11.47 -21.66 10.48
CA GLU A 264 11.69 -20.44 9.72
C GLU A 264 10.92 -20.49 8.40
N PHE A 265 10.32 -19.38 8.00
CA PHE A 265 9.68 -19.24 6.70
C PHE A 265 10.18 -18.03 5.92
N ILE A 266 10.21 -18.18 4.59
CA ILE A 266 10.25 -17.08 3.62
C ILE A 266 9.11 -17.36 2.64
N VAL A 267 8.24 -16.38 2.42
CA VAL A 267 7.20 -16.44 1.38
C VAL A 267 7.26 -15.20 0.52
N GLU A 268 7.00 -15.37 -0.77
CA GLU A 268 6.97 -14.28 -1.74
C GLU A 268 5.68 -14.35 -2.54
N PHE A 269 5.05 -13.19 -2.73
CA PHE A 269 3.78 -13.07 -3.43
C PHE A 269 3.74 -11.78 -4.24
N LYS A 270 3.03 -11.85 -5.37
CA LYS A 270 2.65 -10.71 -6.19
C LYS A 270 1.30 -10.20 -5.68
N VAL A 271 1.27 -8.94 -5.27
CA VAL A 271 0.05 -8.22 -4.86
C VAL A 271 -0.80 -7.93 -6.10
N ILE A 272 -2.08 -8.26 -6.06
CA ILE A 272 -3.06 -7.93 -7.10
C ILE A 272 -3.96 -6.78 -6.61
N ASP A 273 -4.46 -6.89 -5.38
CA ASP A 273 -5.22 -5.85 -4.67
C ASP A 273 -5.11 -6.09 -3.15
N LEU A 274 -4.75 -5.06 -2.38
CA LEU A 274 -4.63 -5.18 -0.92
C LEU A 274 -5.96 -5.03 -0.19
N ASP A 275 -6.91 -4.25 -0.74
CA ASP A 275 -8.19 -3.98 -0.06
C ASP A 275 -9.07 -5.24 -0.01
N SER A 276 -8.89 -6.16 -0.96
CA SER A 276 -9.55 -7.48 -1.00
C SER A 276 -8.64 -8.67 -0.63
N PHE A 277 -7.41 -8.43 -0.16
CA PHE A 277 -6.39 -9.46 0.11
C PHE A 277 -6.13 -10.39 -1.10
N SER A 278 -6.15 -9.83 -2.32
CA SER A 278 -5.91 -10.57 -3.56
C SER A 278 -4.42 -10.59 -3.92
N TYR A 279 -3.85 -11.79 -4.03
CA TYR A 279 -2.45 -12.03 -4.34
C TYR A 279 -2.24 -13.30 -5.17
N GLU A 280 -1.05 -13.45 -5.75
CA GLU A 280 -0.54 -14.65 -6.40
C GLU A 280 0.74 -15.10 -5.68
N THR A 281 0.75 -16.30 -5.10
CA THR A 281 1.94 -16.84 -4.42
C THR A 281 3.01 -17.24 -5.42
N ILE A 282 4.21 -16.70 -5.27
CA ILE A 282 5.36 -16.90 -6.17
C ILE A 282 6.34 -17.93 -5.60
N PHE A 283 6.69 -17.79 -4.32
CA PHE A 283 7.65 -18.65 -3.63
C PHE A 283 7.22 -18.97 -2.20
N ILE A 284 7.52 -20.19 -1.76
CA ILE A 284 7.38 -20.64 -0.38
C ILE A 284 8.65 -21.40 -0.01
N ASN A 285 9.19 -21.11 1.17
CA ASN A 285 10.24 -21.88 1.83
C ASN A 285 9.89 -22.00 3.32
N ILE A 286 9.68 -23.21 3.83
CA ILE A 286 9.45 -23.48 5.26
C ILE A 286 10.45 -24.56 5.68
N ASP A 287 11.41 -24.25 6.55
CA ASP A 287 12.53 -25.12 6.95
C ASP A 287 13.26 -25.83 5.78
N GLY A 288 13.40 -25.16 4.64
CA GLY A 288 14.04 -25.72 3.44
C GLY A 288 13.11 -26.53 2.53
N SER A 289 11.87 -26.78 2.93
CA SER A 289 10.82 -27.29 2.04
C SER A 289 10.36 -26.16 1.13
N LYS A 290 10.72 -26.23 -0.16
CA LYS A 290 10.52 -25.15 -1.15
C LYS A 290 9.46 -25.47 -2.20
N THR A 291 8.71 -24.45 -2.59
CA THR A 291 7.74 -24.45 -3.70
C THR A 291 7.88 -23.13 -4.47
N GLY A 292 7.83 -23.18 -5.81
CA GLY A 292 7.95 -22.00 -6.67
C GLY A 292 9.39 -21.55 -6.93
N GLU A 293 9.56 -20.39 -7.56
CA GLU A 293 10.86 -19.80 -7.90
C GLU A 293 11.09 -18.51 -7.12
N TYR A 294 12.27 -18.39 -6.50
CA TYR A 294 12.65 -17.24 -5.65
C TYR A 294 13.04 -16.02 -6.48
N ILE A 295 12.52 -14.85 -6.14
CA ILE A 295 12.84 -13.58 -6.82
C ILE A 295 13.65 -12.67 -5.89
N ASP A 296 14.90 -12.37 -6.25
CA ASP A 296 15.73 -11.43 -5.49
C ASP A 296 15.18 -9.99 -5.64
N LEU A 297 14.57 -9.45 -4.57
CA LEU A 297 13.89 -8.14 -4.58
C LEU A 297 14.81 -6.92 -4.35
N LYS A 298 16.14 -7.10 -4.40
CA LYS A 298 17.14 -6.03 -4.20
C LYS A 298 16.94 -4.82 -5.12
#